data_AF-A0A7S0TFU9-F1
#
_entry.id   AF-A0A7S0TFU9-F1
#
_cell.length_a   1.000
_cell.length_b   1.000
_cell.length_c   1.000
_cell.angle_alpha   90.00
_cell.angle_beta   90.00
_cell.angle_gamma   90.00
#
_symmetry.space_group_name_H-M   'P 1'
#
loop_
_entity.id
_entity.type
_entity.pdbx_description
1 polymer ?
#
loop_
_entity_poly.entity_id
_entity_poly.type
_entity_poly.pdbx_seq_one_letter_code
_entity_poly.pdbx_strand_id
1 'polypeptide(L)'
;AMAQKDRARFLDEIKHVLGYVNLSLGDIKHGLLRANAKRPTSMFGGKVQIDTVLEPDKFEIVNSACLLEVHTVLSTLSPDSPPIRVYTPDNLQTQLAAATQEFLTEQVTIDANAKPMCVTLPHVFKKYACDWGGDKGK
;
A
#
# COMPACT_ATOMS: atom_id res chain seq x y z
N ALA A 1 -0.06 -17.42 -11.09
CA ALA A 1 0.15 -16.05 -10.53
C ALA A 1 0.32 -15.07 -11.68
N MET A 2 -0.29 -13.88 -11.61
CA MET A 2 -0.14 -12.83 -12.63
C MET A 2 1.32 -12.31 -12.65
N ALA A 3 1.89 -12.07 -13.84
CA ALA A 3 3.24 -11.55 -13.96
C ALA A 3 3.36 -10.12 -13.40
N GLN A 4 4.53 -9.73 -12.89
CA GLN A 4 4.74 -8.43 -12.25
C GLN A 4 4.42 -7.24 -13.17
N LYS A 5 4.70 -7.39 -14.47
CA LYS A 5 4.37 -6.38 -15.50
C LYS A 5 2.87 -6.23 -15.70
N ASP A 6 2.13 -7.34 -15.73
CA ASP A 6 0.67 -7.32 -15.86
C ASP A 6 0.00 -6.71 -14.62
N ARG A 7 0.56 -6.95 -13.42
CA ARG A 7 0.10 -6.30 -12.18
C ARG A 7 0.31 -4.80 -12.18
N ALA A 8 1.49 -4.34 -12.62
CA ALA A 8 1.78 -2.91 -12.73
C ALA A 8 0.83 -2.25 -13.73
N ARG A 9 0.61 -2.89 -14.89
CA ARG A 9 -0.34 -2.43 -15.90
C ARG A 9 -1.76 -2.34 -15.35
N PHE A 10 -2.26 -3.38 -14.68
CA PHE A 10 -3.59 -3.36 -14.06
C PHE A 10 -3.79 -2.20 -13.08
N LEU A 11 -2.77 -1.91 -12.25
CA LEU A 11 -2.84 -0.82 -11.28
C LEU A 11 -2.87 0.57 -11.93
N ASP A 12 -2.36 0.70 -13.15
CA ASP A 12 -2.27 1.98 -13.87
C ASP A 12 -3.39 2.18 -14.90
N GLU A 13 -3.96 1.09 -15.42
CA GLU A 13 -5.03 1.13 -16.43
C GLU A 13 -6.41 1.48 -15.84
N ILE A 14 -6.74 0.92 -14.67
CA ILE A 14 -8.04 1.18 -14.02
C ILE A 14 -7.94 2.50 -13.27
N LYS A 15 -8.82 3.44 -13.62
CA LYS A 15 -8.91 4.75 -12.98
C LYS A 15 -10.27 4.96 -12.33
N HIS A 16 -10.25 5.64 -11.20
CA HIS A 16 -11.41 6.02 -10.41
C HIS A 16 -11.44 7.53 -10.25
N VAL A 17 -12.64 8.10 -10.34
CA VAL A 17 -12.85 9.52 -10.04
C VAL A 17 -13.00 9.67 -8.53
N LEU A 18 -12.06 10.36 -7.90
CA LEU A 18 -12.13 10.75 -6.50
C LEU A 18 -12.20 12.28 -6.42
N GLY A 19 -13.32 12.81 -5.93
CA GLY A 19 -13.66 14.23 -6.07
C GLY A 19 -13.83 14.59 -7.54
N TYR A 20 -12.86 15.33 -8.10
CA TYR A 20 -12.84 15.78 -9.51
C TYR A 20 -11.64 15.24 -10.29
N VAL A 21 -10.89 14.31 -9.70
CA VAL A 21 -9.61 13.88 -10.22
C VAL A 21 -9.67 12.40 -10.58
N ASN A 22 -9.21 12.08 -11.78
CA ASN A 22 -9.19 10.72 -12.29
C ASN A 22 -7.86 10.06 -11.92
N LEU A 23 -7.89 9.21 -10.89
CA LEU A 23 -6.70 8.60 -10.29
C LEU A 23 -6.64 7.11 -10.61
N SER A 24 -5.48 6.61 -11.03
CA SER A 24 -5.27 5.16 -11.12
C SER A 24 -5.15 4.52 -9.73
N LEU A 25 -5.29 3.19 -9.63
CA LEU A 25 -5.02 2.48 -8.38
C LEU A 25 -3.56 2.68 -7.91
N GLY A 26 -2.63 2.83 -8.84
CA GLY A 26 -1.24 3.20 -8.57
C GLY A 26 -1.11 4.60 -7.95
N ASP A 27 -1.87 5.58 -8.45
CA ASP A 27 -1.86 6.96 -7.93
C ASP A 27 -2.51 7.04 -6.55
N ILE A 28 -3.60 6.31 -6.33
CA ILE A 28 -4.21 6.20 -5.00
C ILE A 28 -3.19 5.56 -4.03
N LYS A 29 -2.59 4.44 -4.42
CA LYS A 29 -1.63 3.70 -3.58
C LYS A 29 -0.41 4.54 -3.20
N HIS A 30 0.23 5.16 -4.18
CA HIS A 30 1.56 5.74 -4.00
C HIS A 30 1.51 7.26 -3.83
N GLY A 31 0.55 7.92 -4.47
CA GLY A 31 0.26 9.33 -4.31
C GLY A 31 -0.50 9.61 -3.01
N LEU A 32 -1.69 9.03 -2.83
CA LEU A 32 -2.57 9.38 -1.72
C LEU A 32 -2.14 8.68 -0.43
N LEU A 33 -2.11 7.35 -0.43
CA LEU A 33 -1.93 6.56 0.80
C LEU A 33 -0.49 6.52 1.31
N ARG A 34 0.48 6.77 0.42
CA ARG A 34 1.91 6.81 0.80
C ARG A 34 2.49 8.21 0.70
N ALA A 35 1.66 9.25 0.80
CA ALA A 35 2.09 10.66 0.80
C ALA A 35 3.11 10.97 -0.31
N ASN A 36 2.76 10.65 -1.56
CA ASN A 36 3.60 10.83 -2.74
C ASN A 36 4.92 10.03 -2.76
N ALA A 37 5.06 8.97 -1.96
CA ALA A 37 6.26 8.14 -1.95
C ALA A 37 6.47 7.41 -3.29
N LYS A 38 7.73 7.31 -3.72
CA LYS A 38 8.14 6.66 -4.96
C LYS A 38 7.61 5.22 -5.07
N ARG A 39 7.25 4.82 -6.29
CA ARG A 39 6.86 3.44 -6.60
C ARG A 39 8.09 2.51 -6.51
N PRO A 40 7.99 1.34 -5.85
CA PRO A 40 9.12 0.39 -5.75
C PRO A 40 9.68 -0.10 -7.09
N THR A 41 8.88 -0.09 -8.16
CA THR A 41 9.27 -0.58 -9.50
C THR A 41 9.82 0.51 -10.42
N SER A 42 9.92 1.76 -9.95
CA SER A 42 10.37 2.89 -10.76
C SER A 42 11.90 2.93 -10.80
N MET A 43 12.52 2.30 -11.83
CA MET A 43 13.99 2.34 -12.01
C MET A 43 14.52 3.75 -12.30
N PHE A 44 13.73 4.57 -12.98
CA PHE A 44 13.97 6.00 -13.14
C PHE A 44 12.91 6.72 -12.32
N GLY A 45 13.30 7.72 -11.53
CA GLY A 45 12.41 8.45 -10.63
C GLY A 45 11.16 8.98 -11.35
N GLY A 46 10.09 8.18 -11.35
CA GLY A 46 8.80 8.58 -11.86
C GLY A 46 8.35 9.76 -11.02
N LYS A 47 8.23 10.92 -11.67
CA LYS A 47 7.77 12.14 -11.03
C LYS A 47 6.41 11.86 -10.36
N VAL A 48 6.43 12.11 -9.06
CA VAL A 48 5.36 12.41 -8.12
C VAL A 48 3.93 12.36 -8.68
N GLN A 49 3.12 11.44 -8.18
CA GLN A 49 1.84 11.05 -8.79
C GLN A 49 0.66 11.93 -8.45
N ILE A 50 0.68 12.62 -7.32
CA ILE A 50 -0.38 13.55 -6.97
C ILE A 50 0.02 15.00 -7.27
N ASP A 51 1.27 15.41 -7.06
CA ASP A 51 1.68 16.81 -7.29
C ASP A 51 1.65 17.24 -8.76
N THR A 52 1.57 16.29 -9.70
CA THR A 52 1.43 16.60 -11.14
C THR A 52 -0.04 16.62 -11.59
N VAL A 53 -0.95 16.07 -10.79
CA VAL A 53 -2.38 15.90 -11.14
C VAL A 53 -3.27 16.83 -10.30
N LEU A 54 -2.89 17.07 -9.06
CA LEU A 54 -3.50 18.04 -8.18
C LEU A 54 -2.76 19.36 -8.36
N GLU A 55 -3.35 20.31 -9.06
CA GLU A 55 -2.95 21.71 -8.87
C GLU A 55 -3.18 22.02 -7.39
N PRO A 56 -2.14 22.35 -6.59
CA PRO A 56 -2.27 22.59 -5.16
C PRO A 56 -3.37 23.61 -4.84
N ASP A 57 -3.54 24.57 -5.74
CA ASP A 57 -4.52 25.67 -5.66
C ASP A 57 -5.97 25.22 -5.88
N LYS A 58 -6.22 24.00 -6.39
CA LYS A 58 -7.56 23.43 -6.63
C LYS A 58 -8.07 22.54 -5.49
N PHE A 59 -7.21 22.18 -4.55
CA PHE A 59 -7.58 21.47 -3.33
C PHE A 59 -7.46 22.43 -2.15
N GLU A 60 -8.39 23.39 -2.08
CA GLU A 60 -8.69 24.02 -0.79
C GLU A 60 -9.08 22.91 0.18
N ILE A 61 -8.49 22.95 1.37
CA ILE A 61 -8.79 22.04 2.47
C ILE A 61 -10.30 22.16 2.73
N VAL A 62 -11.06 21.20 2.19
CA VAL A 62 -12.48 21.05 2.48
C VAL A 62 -12.57 20.90 3.98
N ASN A 63 -13.24 21.86 4.61
CA ASN A 63 -13.61 21.95 6.02
C ASN A 63 -13.23 20.69 6.81
N SER A 64 -12.30 20.81 7.76
CA SER A 64 -11.82 19.70 8.61
C SER A 64 -12.95 18.99 9.39
N ALA A 65 -14.15 19.58 9.47
CA ALA A 65 -15.35 18.94 10.00
C ALA A 65 -16.01 17.91 9.06
N CYS A 66 -15.61 17.85 7.79
CA CYS A 66 -16.15 16.98 6.74
C CYS A 66 -15.12 15.96 6.24
N LEU A 67 -14.20 15.53 7.12
CA LEU A 67 -13.30 14.42 6.81
C LEU A 67 -14.12 13.14 6.71
N LEU A 68 -14.53 12.79 5.49
CA LEU A 68 -14.96 11.44 5.19
C LEU A 68 -13.74 10.54 5.49
N GLU A 69 -13.84 9.72 6.53
CA GLU A 69 -12.85 8.71 6.84
C GLU A 69 -12.91 7.61 5.77
N VAL A 70 -12.23 7.85 4.63
CA VAL A 70 -12.09 6.85 3.59
C VAL A 70 -11.08 5.82 4.07
N HIS A 71 -11.56 4.76 4.70
CA HIS A 71 -10.76 3.58 4.98
C HIS A 71 -10.51 2.82 3.68
N THR A 72 -9.35 3.05 3.08
CA THR A 72 -8.91 2.26 1.94
C THR A 72 -8.11 1.06 2.43
N VAL A 73 -8.54 -0.14 2.04
CA VAL A 73 -7.76 -1.36 2.23
C VAL A 73 -7.16 -1.73 0.89
N LEU A 74 -5.83 -1.73 0.81
CA LEU A 74 -5.14 -2.03 -0.42
C LEU A 74 -4.39 -3.35 -0.30
N SER A 75 -4.93 -4.39 -0.94
CA SER A 75 -4.19 -5.64 -1.12
C SER A 75 -3.01 -5.43 -2.07
N THR A 76 -1.84 -5.94 -1.71
CA THR A 76 -0.65 -5.89 -2.56
C THR A 76 -0.75 -6.78 -3.79
N LEU A 77 -1.80 -7.62 -3.88
CA LEU A 77 -2.05 -8.61 -4.94
C LEU A 77 -0.80 -9.47 -5.25
N SER A 78 0.06 -9.64 -4.25
CA SER A 78 1.29 -10.43 -4.31
C SER A 78 0.99 -11.88 -3.95
N PRO A 79 1.86 -12.85 -4.31
CA PRO A 79 1.74 -14.21 -3.78
C PRO A 79 1.70 -14.22 -2.24
N ASP A 80 2.40 -13.27 -1.64
CA ASP A 80 2.50 -13.13 -0.19
C ASP A 80 1.28 -12.45 0.46
N SER A 81 0.26 -12.03 -0.31
CA SER A 81 -0.91 -11.36 0.29
C SER A 81 -1.88 -12.37 0.91
N PRO A 82 -2.50 -12.07 2.06
CA PRO A 82 -3.47 -12.97 2.68
C PRO A 82 -4.64 -13.28 1.72
N PRO A 83 -5.28 -14.45 1.85
CA PRO A 83 -6.29 -14.94 0.90
C PRO A 83 -7.61 -14.17 0.93
N ILE A 84 -7.82 -13.20 1.83
CA ILE A 84 -9.05 -12.40 1.90
C ILE A 84 -9.15 -11.46 0.69
N ARG A 85 -10.19 -11.69 -0.13
CA ARG A 85 -10.42 -10.94 -1.39
C ARG A 85 -11.49 -9.86 -1.28
N VAL A 86 -12.40 -9.96 -0.30
CA VAL A 86 -13.53 -9.03 -0.14
C VAL A 86 -13.75 -8.78 1.35
N TYR A 87 -13.86 -7.51 1.72
CA TYR A 87 -14.24 -7.09 3.07
C TYR A 87 -15.69 -6.65 3.08
N THR A 88 -16.40 -6.96 4.15
CA THR A 88 -17.78 -6.48 4.40
C THR A 88 -17.76 -5.42 5.49
N PRO A 89 -18.51 -4.31 5.34
CA PRO A 89 -18.52 -3.24 6.35
C PRO A 89 -18.80 -3.74 7.77
N ASP A 90 -19.77 -4.65 7.92
CA ASP A 90 -20.24 -5.15 9.23
C ASP A 90 -19.16 -5.87 10.04
N ASN A 91 -18.17 -6.48 9.37
CA ASN A 91 -17.15 -7.33 10.00
C ASN A 91 -15.71 -6.90 9.64
N LEU A 92 -15.53 -5.68 9.13
CA LEU A 92 -14.26 -5.22 8.57
C LEU A 92 -13.08 -5.42 9.54
N GLN A 93 -13.25 -5.00 10.80
CA GLN A 93 -12.19 -5.08 11.80
C GLN A 93 -11.79 -6.52 12.13
N THR A 94 -12.78 -7.40 12.29
CA THR A 94 -12.55 -8.82 12.54
C THR A 94 -11.85 -9.49 11.35
N GLN A 95 -12.26 -9.15 10.13
CA GLN A 95 -11.64 -9.67 8.90
C GLN A 95 -10.19 -9.18 8.75
N LEU A 96 -9.90 -7.90 9.07
CA LEU A 96 -8.55 -7.34 9.04
C LEU A 96 -7.64 -7.98 10.10
N ALA A 97 -8.15 -8.20 11.31
CA ALA A 97 -7.40 -8.86 12.38
C ALA A 97 -7.06 -10.31 12.01
N ALA A 98 -8.03 -11.06 11.49
CA ALA A 98 -7.82 -12.43 11.03
C ALA A 98 -6.79 -12.51 9.89
N ALA A 99 -6.93 -11.66 8.85
CA ALA A 99 -5.95 -11.59 7.76
C ALA A 99 -4.55 -11.24 8.24
N THR A 100 -4.43 -10.33 9.21
CA THR A 100 -3.14 -9.93 9.77
C THR A 100 -2.50 -11.08 10.52
N GLN A 101 -3.25 -11.79 11.35
CA GLN A 101 -2.75 -12.95 12.09
C GLN A 101 -2.30 -14.07 11.14
N GLU A 102 -3.11 -14.38 10.12
CA GLU A 102 -2.77 -15.37 9.10
C GLU A 102 -1.50 -14.96 8.34
N PHE A 103 -1.43 -13.72 7.87
CA PHE A 103 -0.26 -13.19 7.16
C PHE A 103 1.02 -13.27 8.02
N LEU A 104 0.96 -12.85 9.28
CA LEU A 104 2.14 -12.90 10.17
C LEU A 104 2.56 -14.34 10.45
N THR A 105 1.60 -15.25 10.64
CA THR A 105 1.87 -16.67 10.89
C THR A 105 2.58 -17.33 9.69
N GLU A 106 2.19 -16.97 8.47
CA GLU A 106 2.76 -17.54 7.25
C GLU A 106 4.09 -16.91 6.83
N GLN A 107 4.24 -15.60 7.06
CA GLN A 107 5.31 -14.81 6.43
C GLN A 107 6.41 -14.37 7.39
N VAL A 108 6.22 -14.50 8.70
CA VAL A 108 7.23 -14.18 9.72
C VAL A 108 7.76 -15.46 10.35
N THR A 109 9.08 -15.61 10.37
CA THR A 109 9.73 -16.70 11.10
C THR A 109 10.68 -16.14 12.16
N ILE A 110 10.67 -16.75 13.34
CA ILE A 110 11.53 -16.37 14.47
C ILE A 110 12.45 -17.54 14.77
N ASP A 111 13.75 -17.33 14.65
CA ASP A 111 14.76 -18.26 15.14
C ASP A 111 15.23 -17.80 16.52
N ALA A 112 14.59 -18.36 17.55
CA ALA A 112 14.90 -18.09 18.94
C ALA A 112 16.24 -18.72 19.40
N ASN A 113 16.79 -19.66 18.62
CA ASN A 113 18.03 -20.36 18.95
C ASN A 113 19.25 -19.66 18.35
N ALA A 114 19.06 -18.82 17.34
CA ALA A 114 20.11 -17.95 16.80
C ALA A 114 20.62 -16.96 17.88
N LYS A 115 21.92 -16.65 17.81
CA LYS A 115 22.56 -15.63 18.64
C LYS A 115 23.29 -14.63 17.73
N PRO A 116 22.79 -13.40 17.56
CA PRO A 116 21.56 -12.85 18.14
C PRO A 116 20.29 -13.52 17.59
N MET A 117 19.17 -13.39 18.32
CA MET A 117 17.85 -13.86 17.86
C MET A 117 17.54 -13.24 16.49
N CYS A 118 17.15 -14.08 15.54
CA CYS A 118 16.90 -13.66 14.16
C CYS A 118 15.41 -13.71 13.86
N VAL A 119 14.88 -12.63 13.26
CA VAL A 119 13.50 -12.55 12.78
C VAL A 119 13.53 -12.33 11.26
N THR A 120 12.90 -13.23 10.51
CA THR A 120 12.72 -13.07 9.06
C THR A 120 11.39 -12.39 8.81
N LEU A 121 11.44 -11.26 8.09
CA LEU A 121 10.27 -10.48 7.74
C LEU A 121 9.78 -10.77 6.31
N PRO A 122 8.48 -10.58 6.02
CA PRO A 122 7.94 -10.72 4.68
C PRO A 122 8.62 -9.78 3.68
N HIS A 123 8.68 -10.21 2.40
CA HIS A 123 9.33 -9.44 1.33
C HIS A 123 8.75 -8.03 1.12
N VAL A 124 7.50 -7.78 1.56
CA VAL A 124 6.86 -6.47 1.52
C VAL A 124 7.67 -5.39 2.24
N PHE A 125 8.32 -5.72 3.36
CA PHE A 125 9.15 -4.77 4.11
C PHE A 125 10.37 -4.32 3.31
N LYS A 126 11.00 -5.25 2.58
CA LYS A 126 12.11 -4.92 1.66
C LYS A 126 11.64 -4.08 0.49
N LYS A 127 10.51 -4.44 -0.12
CA LYS A 127 9.94 -3.72 -1.27
C LYS A 127 9.57 -2.28 -0.93
N TYR A 128 9.16 -2.03 0.31
CA TYR A 128 8.73 -0.73 0.81
C TYR A 128 9.71 -0.17 1.86
N ALA A 129 10.99 -0.55 1.82
CA ALA A 129 11.96 -0.22 2.86
C ALA A 129 12.01 1.28 3.21
N CYS A 130 11.87 2.16 2.20
CA CYS A 130 11.85 3.61 2.42
C CYS A 130 10.71 4.09 3.35
N ASP A 131 9.60 3.36 3.41
CA ASP A 131 8.47 3.66 4.29
C ASP A 131 8.78 3.26 5.75
N TRP A 132 9.78 2.40 5.95
CA TRP A 132 10.22 1.85 7.23
C TRP A 132 11.60 2.38 7.68
N GLY A 133 12.06 3.52 7.13
CA GLY A 133 13.35 4.12 7.48
C GLY A 133 14.56 3.67 6.63
N GLY A 134 14.33 2.88 5.59
CA GLY A 134 15.35 2.46 4.61
C GLY A 134 16.38 1.50 5.19
N ASP A 135 17.61 1.51 4.65
CA ASP A 135 18.73 0.66 5.11
C ASP A 135 19.23 1.02 6.52
N LYS A 136 18.76 2.14 7.07
CA LYS A 136 19.07 2.62 8.42
C LYS A 136 17.91 2.40 9.40
N GLY A 137 17.05 1.40 9.14
CA GLY A 137 15.82 1.14 9.90
C GLY A 137 15.95 1.52 11.37
N LYS A 138 15.01 2.34 11.86
CA LYS A 138 14.97 2.74 13.27
C LYS A 138 14.68 1.54 14.15
#